data_AF-A0A929RDX0-F1
#
_entry.id   AF-A0A929RDX0-F1
#
_cell.length_a   1.000
_cell.length_b   1.000
_cell.length_c   1.000
_cell.angle_alpha   90.00
_cell.angle_beta   90.00
_cell.angle_gamma   90.00
#
_symmetry.space_group_name_H-M   'P 1'
#
loop_
_entity.id
_entity.type
_entity.pdbx_description
1 polymer ?
#
loop_
_entity_poly.entity_id
_entity_poly.type
_entity_poly.pdbx_seq_one_letter_code
_entity_poly.pdbx_strand_id
1 'polypeptide(L)'
;MLEADFQMTYNLDLTEVFTGGLSLRRVKVLIDNLPSGSLLRKRMGGAAAWTDEVAATFAANHRLEGIIITSLGGKKGDVPKPVAPPEPGWFERAEAEAQRREERARRWVAAHS
;
A
#
# COMPACT_ATOMS: atom_id res chain seq x y z
N MET A 1 7.21 -4.66 -10.74
CA MET A 1 6.72 -4.82 -9.34
C MET A 1 6.65 -6.28 -8.95
N LEU A 2 5.87 -7.09 -9.67
CA LEU A 2 5.75 -8.53 -9.39
C LEU A 2 7.11 -9.27 -9.50
N GLU A 3 7.90 -8.98 -10.53
CA GLU A 3 9.25 -9.53 -10.69
C GLU A 3 10.17 -9.22 -9.51
N ALA A 4 10.11 -7.97 -9.00
CA ALA A 4 10.91 -7.57 -7.85
C ALA A 4 10.50 -8.32 -6.58
N ASP A 5 9.20 -8.51 -6.33
CA ASP A 5 8.73 -9.30 -5.19
C ASP A 5 9.16 -10.77 -5.28
N PHE A 6 9.14 -11.35 -6.48
CA PHE A 6 9.59 -12.73 -6.72
C PHE A 6 11.09 -12.90 -6.48
N GLN A 7 11.89 -11.96 -6.98
CA GLN A 7 13.33 -11.96 -6.76
C GLN A 7 13.69 -11.76 -5.30
N MET A 8 13.03 -10.81 -4.60
CA MET A 8 13.34 -10.51 -3.19
C MET A 8 12.87 -11.61 -2.23
N THR A 9 11.69 -12.21 -2.47
CA THR A 9 11.07 -13.16 -1.53
C THR A 9 11.52 -14.59 -1.79
N TYR A 10 11.56 -14.99 -3.06
CA TYR A 10 11.79 -16.38 -3.46
C TYR A 10 13.12 -16.59 -4.18
N ASN A 11 13.84 -15.52 -4.51
CA ASN A 11 15.05 -15.55 -5.33
C ASN A 11 14.84 -16.29 -6.66
N LEU A 12 13.65 -16.09 -7.25
CA LEU A 12 13.23 -16.67 -8.52
C LEU A 12 13.06 -15.57 -9.56
N ASP A 13 13.49 -15.87 -10.79
CA ASP A 13 13.21 -15.03 -11.94
C ASP A 13 11.87 -15.42 -12.57
N LEU A 14 11.01 -14.42 -12.79
CA LEU A 14 9.71 -14.60 -13.42
C LEU A 14 9.84 -14.96 -14.92
N THR A 15 10.99 -14.67 -15.55
CA THR A 15 11.24 -15.05 -16.95
C THR A 15 11.25 -16.56 -17.17
N GLU A 16 11.47 -17.34 -16.11
CA GLU A 16 11.42 -18.81 -16.15
C GLU A 16 10.06 -19.36 -16.60
N VAL A 17 9.00 -18.54 -16.54
CA VAL A 17 7.68 -18.89 -17.09
C VAL A 17 7.75 -19.09 -18.60
N PHE A 18 8.52 -18.27 -19.30
CA PHE A 18 8.65 -18.31 -20.75
C PHE A 18 9.66 -19.37 -21.21
N THR A 19 10.64 -19.72 -20.37
CA THR A 19 11.62 -20.77 -20.65
C THR A 19 11.16 -22.16 -20.20
N GLY A 20 10.05 -22.25 -19.45
CA GLY A 20 9.49 -23.49 -18.93
C GLY A 20 10.06 -23.95 -17.58
N GLY A 21 10.99 -23.20 -16.99
CA GLY A 21 11.51 -23.45 -15.63
C GLY A 21 10.47 -23.21 -14.53
N LEU A 22 9.45 -22.39 -14.81
CA LEU A 22 8.38 -22.06 -13.87
C LEU A 22 7.00 -22.25 -14.51
N SER A 23 6.12 -23.01 -13.87
CA SER A 23 4.75 -23.18 -14.36
C SER A 23 3.83 -22.04 -13.91
N LEU A 24 2.84 -21.66 -14.73
CA LEU A 24 1.82 -20.67 -14.36
C LEU A 24 1.06 -21.05 -13.09
N ARG A 25 0.83 -22.34 -12.87
CA ARG A 25 0.25 -22.85 -11.63
C ARG A 25 1.12 -22.48 -10.43
N ARG A 26 2.44 -22.68 -10.53
CA ARG A 26 3.39 -22.35 -9.46
C ARG A 26 3.47 -20.84 -9.23
N VAL A 27 3.47 -20.04 -10.29
CA VAL A 27 3.38 -18.57 -10.19
C VAL A 27 2.17 -18.14 -9.38
N LYS A 28 0.98 -18.69 -9.69
CA LYS A 28 -0.24 -18.39 -8.92
C LYS A 28 -0.07 -18.69 -7.43
N VAL A 29 0.45 -19.88 -7.10
CA VAL A 29 0.67 -20.28 -5.71
C VAL A 29 1.65 -19.33 -4.99
N LEU A 30 2.71 -18.90 -5.68
CA LEU A 30 3.68 -17.95 -5.13
C LEU A 30 3.06 -16.57 -4.90
N ILE A 31 2.24 -16.08 -5.83
CA ILE A 31 1.49 -14.82 -5.66
C ILE A 31 0.58 -14.90 -4.44
N ASP A 32 -0.17 -16.00 -4.31
CA ASP A 32 -1.11 -16.20 -3.20
C ASP A 32 -0.40 -16.21 -1.84
N ASN A 33 0.86 -16.69 -1.80
CA ASN A 33 1.69 -16.80 -0.60
C ASN A 33 2.72 -15.66 -0.44
N LEU A 34 2.60 -14.57 -1.20
CA LEU A 34 3.44 -13.39 -0.99
C LEU A 34 3.20 -12.81 0.41
N PRO A 35 4.27 -12.44 1.13
CA PRO A 35 4.17 -11.89 2.47
C PRO A 35 3.40 -10.57 2.47
N SER A 36 2.81 -10.26 3.63
CA SER A 36 2.18 -8.96 3.88
C SER A 36 3.22 -7.85 3.73
N GLY A 37 2.80 -6.70 3.19
CA GLY A 37 3.70 -5.56 2.92
C GLY A 37 4.67 -5.72 1.74
N SER A 38 4.60 -6.80 0.96
CA SER A 38 5.24 -6.88 -0.37
C SER A 38 4.74 -5.78 -1.30
N LEU A 39 5.49 -5.45 -2.35
CA LEU A 39 5.15 -4.32 -3.24
C LEU A 39 3.80 -4.55 -3.93
N LEU A 40 3.52 -5.77 -4.36
CA LEU A 40 2.23 -6.18 -4.90
C LEU A 40 1.10 -5.96 -3.89
N ARG A 41 1.27 -6.40 -2.64
CA ARG A 41 0.23 -6.22 -1.60
C ARG A 41 0.01 -4.74 -1.28
N LYS A 42 1.09 -3.95 -1.22
CA LYS A 42 1.02 -2.49 -1.06
C LYS A 42 0.24 -1.82 -2.19
N ARG A 43 0.49 -2.22 -3.45
CA ARG A 43 -0.23 -1.67 -4.60
C ARG A 43 -1.70 -2.09 -4.61
N MET A 44 -1.99 -3.38 -4.39
CA MET A 44 -3.37 -3.88 -4.36
C MET A 44 -4.17 -3.23 -3.24
N GLY A 45 -3.53 -2.90 -2.11
CA GLY A 45 -4.22 -2.45 -0.90
C GLY A 45 -4.83 -3.61 -0.11
N GLY A 46 -5.74 -3.28 0.78
CA GLY A 46 -6.38 -4.20 1.72
C GLY A 46 -5.54 -4.51 2.95
N ALA A 47 -6.00 -5.48 3.75
CA ALA A 47 -5.39 -5.82 5.04
C ALA A 47 -3.93 -6.27 4.93
N ALA A 48 -3.56 -6.94 3.83
CA ALA A 48 -2.21 -7.44 3.60
C ALA A 48 -1.23 -6.35 3.10
N ALA A 49 -1.69 -5.12 2.88
CA ALA A 49 -0.84 -4.03 2.37
C ALA A 49 0.23 -3.59 3.37
N TRP A 50 0.00 -3.79 4.67
CA TRP A 50 0.95 -3.49 5.73
C TRP A 50 1.60 -4.76 6.25
N THR A 51 2.85 -4.63 6.70
CA THR A 51 3.45 -5.67 7.54
C THR A 51 2.87 -5.57 8.94
N ASP A 52 3.01 -6.65 9.72
CA ASP A 52 2.48 -6.72 11.08
C ASP A 52 3.11 -5.66 11.99
N GLU A 53 4.39 -5.32 11.77
CA GLU A 53 5.10 -4.27 12.50
C GLU A 53 4.53 -2.88 12.21
N VAL A 54 4.20 -2.61 10.94
CA VAL A 54 3.61 -1.33 10.53
C VAL A 54 2.21 -1.21 11.13
N ALA A 55 1.40 -2.26 11.07
CA ALA A 55 0.07 -2.29 11.67
C ALA A 55 0.13 -2.10 13.20
N ALA A 56 1.06 -2.79 13.88
CA ALA A 56 1.26 -2.65 15.31
C ALA A 56 1.71 -1.23 15.71
N THR A 57 2.59 -0.61 14.90
CA THR A 57 3.06 0.76 15.14
C THR A 57 1.90 1.76 15.03
N PHE A 58 1.07 1.66 14.01
CA PHE A 58 -0.11 2.53 13.86
C PHE A 58 -1.12 2.31 14.99
N ALA A 59 -1.35 1.07 15.41
CA ALA A 59 -2.25 0.76 16.52
C ALA A 59 -1.71 1.31 17.87
N ALA A 60 -0.40 1.19 18.10
CA ALA A 60 0.25 1.73 19.29
C ALA A 60 0.20 3.26 19.32
N ASN A 61 0.52 3.92 18.20
CA ASN A 61 0.43 5.38 18.09
C ASN A 61 -0.99 5.88 18.32
N HIS A 62 -2.00 5.25 17.69
CA HIS A 62 -3.39 5.62 17.88
C HIS A 62 -3.81 5.53 19.35
N ARG A 63 -3.36 4.48 20.05
CA ARG A 63 -3.60 4.33 21.48
C ARG A 63 -2.94 5.45 22.29
N LEU A 64 -1.72 5.84 21.96
CA LEU A 64 -1.01 6.94 22.63
C LEU A 64 -1.71 8.28 22.40
N GLU A 65 -2.09 8.59 21.16
CA GLU A 65 -2.87 9.80 20.83
C GLU A 65 -4.17 9.86 21.62
N GLY A 66 -4.89 8.73 21.72
CA GLY A 66 -6.11 8.63 22.52
C GLY A 66 -5.87 8.90 24.00
N ILE A 67 -4.79 8.37 24.58
CA ILE A 67 -4.41 8.63 25.98
C ILE A 67 -4.10 10.12 26.18
N ILE A 68 -3.30 10.71 25.30
CA ILE A 68 -2.91 12.14 25.40
C ILE A 68 -4.14 13.03 25.33
N ILE A 69 -4.98 12.87 24.30
CA ILE A 69 -6.16 13.70 24.08
C ILE A 69 -7.13 13.60 25.27
N THR A 70 -7.40 12.39 25.75
CA THR A 70 -8.31 12.20 26.89
C THR A 70 -7.72 12.71 28.21
N SER A 71 -6.41 12.59 28.42
CA SER A 71 -5.73 13.14 29.61
C SER A 71 -5.76 14.67 29.68
N LEU A 72 -5.82 15.34 28.52
CA LEU A 72 -5.94 16.80 28.42
C LEU A 72 -7.40 17.29 28.45
N GLY A 73 -8.35 16.42 28.79
CA GLY A 73 -9.77 16.76 28.88
C GLY A 73 -10.55 16.67 27.57
N GLY A 74 -9.92 16.17 26.50
CA GLY A 74 -10.60 15.85 25.24
C GLY A 74 -11.58 14.69 25.39
N LYS A 75 -12.64 14.70 24.60
CA LYS A 75 -13.65 13.63 24.55
C LYS A 75 -13.16 12.50 23.65
N LYS A 76 -13.73 11.31 23.82
CA LYS A 76 -13.47 10.16 22.92
C LYS A 76 -13.70 10.48 21.44
N GLY A 77 -14.64 11.38 21.14
CA GLY A 77 -14.92 11.83 19.77
C GLY A 77 -13.85 12.75 19.17
N ASP A 78 -13.00 13.34 20.01
CA ASP A 78 -11.90 14.21 19.57
C ASP A 78 -10.65 13.41 19.19
N VAL A 79 -10.62 12.12 19.56
CA VAL A 79 -9.56 11.19 19.15
C VAL A 79 -9.71 10.89 17.65
N PRO A 80 -8.67 11.14 16.83
CA PRO A 80 -8.70 10.80 15.41
C PRO A 80 -9.03 9.32 15.19
N LYS A 81 -9.60 9.00 14.03
CA LYS A 81 -9.81 7.60 13.66
C LYS A 81 -8.45 6.92 13.47
N PRO A 82 -8.31 5.64 13.85
CA PRO A 82 -7.10 4.88 13.54
C PRO A 82 -6.82 4.92 12.04
N VAL A 83 -5.54 5.01 11.69
CA VAL A 83 -5.11 4.88 10.30
C VAL A 83 -5.41 3.44 9.86
N ALA A 84 -6.16 3.29 8.76
CA ALA A 84 -6.44 2.01 8.16
C ALA A 84 -5.46 1.73 7.00
N PRO A 85 -5.20 0.45 6.68
CA PRO A 85 -4.48 0.10 5.47
C PRO A 85 -5.17 0.70 4.23
N PRO A 86 -4.39 0.99 3.16
CA PRO A 86 -4.96 1.50 1.92
C PRO A 86 -6.08 0.58 1.41
N GLU A 87 -7.16 1.16 0.92
CA GLU A 87 -8.27 0.36 0.36
C GLU A 87 -7.86 -0.39 -0.91
N PRO A 88 -8.56 -1.47 -1.27
CA PRO A 88 -8.40 -2.10 -2.57
C PRO A 88 -8.51 -1.08 -3.72
N GLY A 89 -7.56 -1.13 -4.67
CA GLY A 89 -7.53 -0.21 -5.81
C GLY A 89 -7.26 1.26 -5.47
N TRP A 90 -6.68 1.54 -4.29
CA TRP A 90 -6.29 2.90 -3.92
C TRP A 90 -5.24 3.47 -4.87
N PHE A 91 -4.34 2.62 -5.38
CA PHE A 91 -3.19 3.06 -6.16
C PHE A 91 -3.63 3.62 -7.51
N GLU A 92 -4.55 2.94 -8.19
CA GLU A 92 -5.14 3.39 -9.46
C GLU A 92 -5.90 4.71 -9.28
N ARG A 93 -6.62 4.87 -8.16
CA ARG A 93 -7.28 6.13 -7.81
C ARG A 93 -6.27 7.25 -7.58
N ALA A 94 -5.19 6.96 -6.86
CA ALA A 94 -4.13 7.92 -6.58
C ALA A 94 -3.37 8.36 -7.85
N GLU A 95 -3.07 7.44 -8.76
CA GLU A 95 -2.47 7.75 -10.06
C GLU A 95 -3.39 8.64 -10.91
N ALA A 96 -4.67 8.30 -11.01
CA ALA A 96 -5.64 9.11 -11.75
C ALA A 96 -5.79 10.53 -11.17
N GLU A 97 -5.72 10.67 -9.84
CA GLU A 97 -5.72 11.97 -9.19
C GLU A 97 -4.44 12.77 -9.41
N ALA A 98 -3.28 12.10 -9.43
CA ALA A 98 -2.01 12.73 -9.75
C ALA A 98 -2.01 13.28 -11.18
N GLN A 99 -2.43 12.46 -12.15
CA GLN A 99 -2.55 12.87 -13.56
C GLN A 99 -3.49 14.08 -13.72
N ARG A 100 -4.68 14.04 -13.11
CA ARG A 100 -5.62 15.18 -13.13
C ARG A 100 -5.03 16.45 -12.51
N ARG A 101 -4.25 16.34 -11.44
CA ARG A 101 -3.57 17.50 -10.83
C ARG A 101 -2.51 18.06 -11.76
N GLU A 102 -1.71 17.20 -12.39
CA GLU A 102 -0.65 17.61 -13.30
C GLU A 102 -1.20 18.27 -14.57
N GLU A 103 -2.30 17.76 -15.12
CA GLU A 103 -3.02 18.41 -16.22
C GLU A 103 -3.56 19.79 -15.84
N ARG A 104 -4.16 19.92 -14.65
CA ARG A 104 -4.63 21.22 -14.14
C ARG A 104 -3.47 22.19 -13.96
N ALA A 105 -2.35 21.73 -13.41
CA ALA A 105 -1.15 22.55 -13.26
C ALA A 105 -0.61 23.00 -14.61
N ARG A 106 -0.50 22.10 -15.61
CA ARG A 106 -0.08 22.45 -16.97
C ARG A 106 -0.99 23.48 -17.62
N ARG A 107 -2.32 23.32 -17.50
CA ARG A 107 -3.29 24.29 -18.03
C ARG A 107 -3.17 25.64 -17.34
N TRP A 108 -2.98 25.66 -16.02
CA TRP A 108 -2.82 26.90 -15.27
C TRP A 108 -1.56 27.65 -15.68
N VAL A 109 -0.42 26.95 -15.80
CA VAL A 109 0.85 27.53 -16.29
C VAL A 109 0.69 28.08 -17.70
N ALA A 110 0.08 27.33 -18.62
CA ALA A 110 -0.15 27.78 -20.00
C ALA A 110 -1.09 28.99 -20.12
N ALA A 111 -2.00 29.18 -19.17
CA ALA A 111 -2.91 30.32 -19.14
C ALA A 111 -2.31 31.58 -18.47
N HIS A 112 -1.21 31.43 -17.72
CA HIS A 112 -0.56 32.50 -16.95
C HIS A 112 0.92 32.69 -17.30
N SER A 113 1.35 32.17 -18.46
CA SER A 113 2.64 32.45 -19.10
C SER A 113 2.40 33.21 -20.38
#